data_AF-A0A0P8Y8Y5-F1
#
_entry.id   AF-A0A0P8Y8Y5-F1
#
_cell.length_a   1.000
_cell.length_b   1.000
_cell.length_c   1.000
_cell.angle_alpha   90.00
_cell.angle_beta   90.00
_cell.angle_gamma   90.00
#
_symmetry.space_group_name_H-M   'P 1'
#
loop_
_entity.id
_entity.type
_entity.pdbx_description
1 polymer ?
#
loop_
_entity_poly.entity_id
_entity_poly.type
_entity_poly.pdbx_seq_one_letter_code
_entity_poly.pdbx_strand_id
1 'polypeptide(L)'
;MFHNPENSPWGKVQTCDVLCPGVFLVSTASHGGTLVSKEVSALLSHAAQKCGFKQGGYLCFEEDCQESVVLRELLDKKLWSVPDRIKDKAAFEENINKSIREYNPDYWRARQAGLEKAPARQSVPVHSVER
;
A
#
# COMPACT_ATOMS: atom_id res chain seq x y z
N MET A 1 16.37 -10.84 5.52
CA MET A 1 15.40 -10.36 6.53
C MET A 1 15.43 -8.84 6.48
N PHE A 2 14.28 -8.17 6.45
CA PHE A 2 14.26 -6.71 6.36
C PHE A 2 14.45 -6.08 7.75
N HIS A 3 15.21 -5.00 7.83
CA HIS A 3 15.44 -4.23 9.05
C HIS A 3 14.68 -2.90 8.97
N ASN A 4 14.23 -2.40 10.11
CA ASN A 4 13.58 -1.09 10.16
C ASN A 4 14.57 -0.01 9.70
N PRO A 5 14.16 0.92 8.83
CA PRO A 5 15.01 1.99 8.36
C PRO A 5 15.27 3.01 9.48
N GLU A 6 16.53 3.43 9.64
CA GLU A 6 16.90 4.51 10.56
C GLU A 6 16.70 5.90 9.95
N ASN A 7 16.77 5.98 8.62
CA ASN A 7 16.66 7.22 7.86
C ASN A 7 15.64 7.07 6.72
N SER A 8 14.94 8.16 6.41
CA SER A 8 14.02 8.28 5.29
C SER A 8 14.35 9.54 4.46
N PRO A 9 13.71 9.75 3.31
CA PRO A 9 13.82 11.01 2.57
C PRO A 9 13.39 12.24 3.37
N TRP A 10 12.59 12.04 4.42
CA TRP A 10 12.06 13.11 5.26
C TRP A 10 12.87 13.32 6.55
N GLY A 11 13.97 12.59 6.73
CA GLY A 11 14.88 12.73 7.86
C GLY A 11 15.01 11.46 8.71
N LYS A 12 15.46 11.63 9.95
CA LYS A 12 15.64 10.52 10.88
C LYS A 12 14.28 9.94 11.28
N VAL A 13 14.14 8.62 11.15
CA VAL A 13 12.91 7.90 11.51
C VAL A 13 12.74 7.95 13.03
N GLN A 14 11.54 8.35 13.48
CA GLN A 14 11.15 8.37 14.89
C GLN A 14 10.24 7.20 15.24
N THR A 15 9.33 6.85 14.33
CA THR A 15 8.44 5.69 14.45
C THR A 15 8.44 4.90 13.15
N CYS A 16 8.29 3.58 13.26
CA CYS A 16 8.24 2.69 12.12
C CYS A 16 7.27 1.55 12.39
N ASP A 17 6.17 1.52 11.64
CA ASP A 17 5.24 0.41 11.58
C ASP A 17 5.56 -0.45 10.35
N VAL A 18 5.69 -1.77 10.54
CA VAL A 18 5.89 -2.71 9.44
C VAL A 18 4.53 -3.16 8.94
N LEU A 19 4.13 -2.72 7.74
CA LEU A 19 2.83 -3.08 7.15
C LEU A 19 2.84 -4.52 6.63
N CYS A 20 3.93 -4.89 5.95
CA CYS A 20 4.27 -6.26 5.57
C CYS A 20 5.80 -6.34 5.34
N PRO A 21 6.41 -7.54 5.19
CA PRO A 21 7.86 -7.66 5.04
C PRO A 21 8.42 -6.78 3.90
N GLY A 22 9.25 -5.80 4.26
CA GLY A 22 9.89 -4.87 3.33
C GLY A 22 9.07 -3.61 3.00
N VAL A 23 7.91 -3.41 3.64
CA VAL A 23 7.09 -2.20 3.52
C VAL A 23 6.89 -1.55 4.89
N PHE A 24 7.33 -0.30 5.01
CA PHE A 24 7.43 0.42 6.27
C PHE A 24 6.65 1.72 6.20
N LEU A 25 5.73 1.91 7.12
CA LEU A 25 5.11 3.21 7.40
C LEU A 25 5.99 3.93 8.42
N VAL A 26 6.55 5.07 8.06
CA VAL A 26 7.51 5.80 8.91
C VAL A 26 7.02 7.21 9.18
N SER A 27 7.29 7.69 10.40
CA SER A 27 7.16 9.11 10.73
C SER A 27 8.48 9.66 11.23
N THR A 28 8.72 10.92 10.91
CA THR A 28 9.87 11.74 11.31
C THR A 28 9.36 12.99 12.05
N ALA A 29 10.27 13.87 12.46
CA ALA A 29 9.92 15.04 13.27
C ALA A 29 8.90 15.99 12.64
N SER A 30 8.81 16.04 11.31
CA SER A 30 7.91 16.96 10.59
C SER A 30 6.98 16.28 9.59
N HIS A 31 7.27 15.04 9.20
CA HIS A 31 6.63 14.39 8.05
C HIS A 31 6.74 12.88 8.18
N GLY A 32 5.99 12.13 7.39
CA GLY A 32 6.24 10.71 7.17
C GLY A 32 5.97 10.27 5.74
N GLY A 33 5.79 8.97 5.63
CA GLY A 33 5.35 8.33 4.42
C GLY A 33 5.62 6.83 4.48
N THR A 34 5.42 6.17 3.34
CA THR A 34 5.66 4.75 3.19
C THR A 34 6.92 4.48 2.39
N LEU A 35 7.80 3.65 2.93
CA LEU A 35 9.01 3.14 2.29
C LEU A 35 8.80 1.70 1.85
N VAL A 36 8.90 1.46 0.55
CA VAL A 36 8.80 0.11 -0.05
C VAL A 36 10.19 -0.29 -0.50
N SER A 37 10.76 -1.34 0.08
CA SER A 37 12.08 -1.83 -0.32
C SER A 37 12.10 -2.17 -1.80
N LYS A 38 13.18 -1.82 -2.50
CA LYS A 38 13.37 -2.13 -3.92
C LYS A 38 13.17 -3.61 -4.23
N GLU A 39 13.50 -4.50 -3.28
CA GLU A 39 13.32 -5.95 -3.43
C GLU A 39 11.86 -6.38 -3.54
N VAL A 40 10.95 -5.59 -2.95
CA VAL A 40 9.52 -5.91 -2.89
C VAL A 40 8.65 -4.89 -3.63
N SER A 41 9.24 -3.90 -4.31
CA SER A 41 8.47 -2.88 -5.02
C SER A 41 7.60 -3.46 -6.15
N ALA A 42 7.97 -4.63 -6.67
CA ALA A 42 7.18 -5.39 -7.65
C ALA A 42 5.85 -5.93 -7.08
N LEU A 43 5.65 -5.93 -5.75
CA LEU A 43 4.36 -6.21 -5.13
C LEU A 43 3.30 -5.15 -5.48
N LEU A 44 3.73 -3.93 -5.83
CA LEU A 44 2.84 -2.86 -6.25
C LEU A 44 2.55 -2.96 -7.74
N SER A 45 1.33 -2.59 -8.12
CA SER A 45 0.96 -2.43 -9.52
C SER A 45 1.88 -1.42 -10.22
N HIS A 46 2.08 -1.58 -11.52
CA HIS A 46 2.91 -0.66 -12.28
C HIS A 46 2.39 0.80 -12.22
N ALA A 47 1.08 0.99 -12.08
CA ALA A 47 0.49 2.30 -11.86
C ALA A 47 0.89 2.88 -10.50
N ALA A 48 0.80 2.09 -9.42
CA ALA A 48 1.22 2.51 -8.09
C ALA A 48 2.73 2.82 -8.04
N GLN A 49 3.57 2.02 -8.70
CA GLN A 49 5.03 2.26 -8.70
C GLN A 49 5.41 3.61 -9.31
N LYS A 50 4.59 4.17 -10.22
CA LYS A 50 4.83 5.49 -10.84
C LYS A 50 4.47 6.66 -9.93
N CYS A 51 3.70 6.44 -8.86
CA CYS A 51 3.33 7.48 -7.91
C CYS A 51 4.48 7.84 -6.96
N GLY A 52 5.37 6.89 -6.68
CA GLY A 52 6.50 7.10 -5.77
C GLY A 52 7.78 7.55 -6.46
N PHE A 53 8.79 7.90 -5.66
CA PHE A 53 10.13 8.26 -6.10
C PHE A 53 11.19 7.36 -5.45
N LYS A 54 12.36 7.21 -6.08
CA LYS A 54 13.40 6.28 -5.60
C LYS A 54 14.44 7.01 -4.76
N GLN A 55 14.70 6.53 -3.54
CA GLN A 55 15.77 7.04 -2.70
C GLN A 55 16.22 6.00 -1.67
N GLY A 56 17.53 5.91 -1.41
CA GLY A 56 18.06 5.09 -0.30
C GLY A 56 17.78 3.58 -0.39
N GLY A 57 17.55 3.03 -1.58
CA GLY A 57 17.16 1.62 -1.76
C GLY A 57 15.66 1.36 -1.63
N TYR A 58 14.85 2.40 -1.49
CA TYR A 58 13.40 2.33 -1.39
C TYR A 58 12.73 3.03 -2.58
N LEU A 59 11.51 2.60 -2.86
CA LEU A 59 10.49 3.40 -3.52
C LEU A 59 9.65 4.07 -2.42
N CYS A 60 9.70 5.39 -2.38
CA CYS A 60 9.18 6.23 -1.31
C CYS A 60 7.87 6.89 -1.74
N PHE A 61 6.90 6.94 -0.83
CA PHE A 61 5.58 7.51 -1.02
C PHE A 61 5.30 8.46 0.12
N GLU A 62 5.12 9.73 -0.19
CA GLU A 62 4.94 10.78 0.81
C GLU A 62 3.53 10.77 1.43
N GLU A 63 3.45 11.06 2.74
CA GLU A 63 2.24 10.92 3.58
C GLU A 63 1.03 11.74 3.10
N ASP A 64 1.25 12.97 2.64
CA ASP A 64 0.18 13.92 2.29
C ASP A 64 -0.41 13.63 0.90
N CYS A 65 0.30 12.92 0.03
CA CYS A 65 -0.17 12.64 -1.32
C CYS A 65 -0.17 11.17 -1.72
N GLN A 66 0.94 10.44 -1.56
CA GLN A 66 1.17 9.16 -2.25
C GLN A 66 1.01 7.94 -1.34
N GLU A 67 1.13 8.08 -0.03
CA GLU A 67 1.04 6.97 0.93
C GLU A 67 -0.24 6.16 0.77
N SER A 68 -1.39 6.83 0.61
CA SER A 68 -2.69 6.19 0.41
C SER A 68 -2.69 5.19 -0.75
N VAL A 69 -1.88 5.41 -1.79
CA VAL A 69 -1.72 4.48 -2.92
C VAL A 69 -1.20 3.12 -2.44
N VAL A 70 -0.17 3.12 -1.59
CA VAL A 70 0.43 1.89 -1.05
C VAL A 70 -0.55 1.20 -0.11
N LEU A 71 -1.17 1.94 0.81
CA LEU A 71 -2.16 1.37 1.73
C LEU A 71 -3.28 0.66 0.97
N ARG A 72 -3.80 1.27 -0.10
CA ARG A 72 -4.84 0.67 -0.94
C ARG A 72 -4.37 -0.59 -1.66
N GLU A 73 -3.16 -0.60 -2.22
CA GLU A 73 -2.59 -1.77 -2.90
C GLU A 73 -2.41 -2.95 -1.93
N LEU A 74 -2.00 -2.69 -0.68
CA LEU A 74 -1.81 -3.73 0.33
C LEU A 74 -3.15 -4.28 0.82
N LEU A 75 -4.14 -3.43 1.02
CA LEU A 75 -5.50 -3.85 1.39
C LEU A 75 -6.15 -4.70 0.28
N ASP A 76 -6.06 -4.27 -0.99
CA ASP A 76 -6.61 -5.01 -2.12
C ASP A 76 -5.98 -6.40 -2.28
N LYS A 77 -4.67 -6.51 -2.01
CA LYS A 77 -3.94 -7.78 -2.04
C LYS A 77 -4.01 -8.57 -0.74
N LYS A 78 -4.69 -8.05 0.28
CA LYS A 78 -4.79 -8.66 1.63
C LYS A 78 -3.42 -8.92 2.27
N LEU A 79 -2.44 -8.09 1.95
CA LEU A 79 -1.09 -8.14 2.54
C LEU A 79 -1.01 -7.34 3.85
N TRP A 80 -1.99 -6.45 4.05
CA TRP A 80 -2.18 -5.68 5.27
C TRP A 80 -3.67 -5.55 5.54
N SER A 81 -4.03 -5.26 6.79
CA SER A 81 -5.41 -5.05 7.22
C SER A 81 -5.48 -3.87 8.15
N VAL A 82 -6.59 -3.13 8.10
CA VAL A 82 -6.81 -1.98 8.97
C VAL A 82 -6.74 -2.45 10.43
N PRO A 83 -5.88 -1.85 11.27
CA PRO A 83 -5.69 -2.25 12.67
C PRO A 83 -7.00 -2.21 13.47
N ASP A 84 -7.19 -3.15 14.40
CA ASP A 84 -8.43 -3.26 15.18
C ASP A 84 -8.73 -2.08 16.10
N ARG A 85 -7.71 -1.26 16.41
CA ARG A 85 -7.89 0.02 17.13
C ARG A 85 -8.74 1.02 16.34
N ILE A 86 -8.85 0.88 15.02
CA ILE A 86 -9.70 1.68 14.16
C ILE A 86 -11.12 1.12 14.21
N LYS A 87 -12.04 1.86 14.86
CA LYS A 87 -13.43 1.43 15.05
C LYS A 87 -14.21 1.36 13.75
N ASP A 88 -14.07 2.38 12.90
CA ASP A 88 -14.75 2.46 11.61
C ASP A 88 -13.76 2.19 10.47
N LYS A 89 -13.61 0.90 10.15
CA LYS A 89 -12.71 0.45 9.08
C LYS A 89 -13.18 0.94 7.71
N ALA A 90 -14.49 1.06 7.49
CA ALA A 90 -15.05 1.51 6.23
C ALA A 90 -14.76 3.00 5.99
N ALA A 91 -14.95 3.85 7.00
CA ALA A 91 -14.58 5.26 6.91
C ALA A 91 -13.07 5.45 6.70
N PHE A 92 -12.24 4.63 7.33
CA PHE A 92 -10.80 4.67 7.13
C PHE A 92 -10.41 4.33 5.67
N GLU A 93 -10.96 3.25 5.12
CA GLU A 93 -10.72 2.88 3.72
C GLU A 93 -11.27 3.92 2.74
N GLU A 94 -12.40 4.55 3.05
CA GLU A 94 -12.94 5.61 2.20
C GLU A 94 -12.09 6.89 2.25
N ASN A 95 -11.48 7.21 3.40
CA ASN A 95 -10.53 8.32 3.49
C ASN A 95 -9.30 8.08 2.61
N ILE A 96 -8.77 6.85 2.58
CA ILE A 96 -7.71 6.44 1.64
C ILE A 96 -8.17 6.68 0.19
N ASN A 97 -9.38 6.21 -0.17
CA ASN A 97 -9.92 6.40 -1.52
C ASN A 97 -10.11 7.88 -1.88
N LYS A 98 -10.51 8.71 -0.92
CA LYS A 98 -10.67 10.17 -1.11
C LYS A 98 -9.32 10.82 -1.40
N SER A 99 -8.31 10.57 -0.56
CA SER A 99 -6.94 11.07 -0.75
C SER A 99 -6.37 10.65 -2.13
N ILE A 100 -6.55 9.40 -2.54
CA ILE A 100 -6.11 8.93 -3.86
C ILE A 100 -6.80 9.67 -5.00
N ARG A 101 -8.12 9.90 -4.91
CA ARG A 101 -8.87 10.62 -5.97
C ARG A 101 -8.40 12.07 -6.10
N GLU A 102 -8.00 12.69 -5.00
CA GLU A 102 -7.52 14.06 -4.96
C GLU A 102 -6.09 14.19 -5.51
N TYR A 103 -5.16 13.35 -5.03
CA TYR A 103 -3.73 13.53 -5.31
C TYR A 103 -3.15 12.57 -6.36
N ASN A 104 -3.78 11.41 -6.59
CA ASN A 104 -3.31 10.39 -7.53
C ASN A 104 -4.43 9.89 -8.47
N PRO A 105 -5.13 10.79 -9.20
CA PRO A 105 -6.31 10.45 -10.00
C PRO A 105 -6.02 9.46 -11.15
N ASP A 106 -4.81 9.49 -11.72
CA ASP A 106 -4.44 8.55 -12.78
C ASP A 106 -4.25 7.13 -12.26
N TYR A 107 -3.64 6.98 -11.09
CA TYR A 107 -3.59 5.70 -10.40
C TYR A 107 -5.00 5.21 -10.04
N TRP A 108 -5.88 6.09 -9.56
CA TRP A 108 -7.27 5.73 -9.27
C TRP A 108 -7.97 5.12 -10.49
N ARG A 109 -7.88 5.78 -11.65
CA ARG A 109 -8.45 5.29 -12.90
C ARG A 109 -7.87 3.93 -13.31
N ALA A 110 -6.55 3.79 -13.23
CA ALA A 110 -5.87 2.53 -13.54
C ALA A 110 -6.32 1.38 -12.62
N ARG A 111 -6.47 1.66 -11.33
CA ARG A 111 -6.99 0.71 -10.34
C ARG A 111 -8.42 0.27 -10.66
N GLN A 112 -9.32 1.22 -10.92
CA GLN A 112 -10.72 0.93 -11.26
C GLN A 112 -10.80 0.02 -12.51
N ALA A 113 -10.07 0.36 -13.57
CA ALA A 113 -10.00 -0.45 -14.78
C ALA A 113 -9.41 -1.85 -14.53
N GLY A 114 -8.49 -1.99 -13.58
CA GLY A 114 -7.93 -3.28 -13.16
C GLY A 114 -8.94 -4.16 -12.42
N LEU A 115 -9.79 -3.56 -11.59
CA LEU A 115 -10.88 -4.26 -10.89
C LEU A 115 -11.97 -4.73 -11.85
N GLU A 116 -12.35 -3.91 -12.83
CA GLU A 116 -13.32 -4.27 -13.87
C GLU A 116 -12.83 -5.43 -14.77
N LYS A 117 -11.51 -5.51 -14.99
CA LYS A 117 -10.88 -6.54 -15.82
C LYS A 117 -10.52 -7.81 -15.07
N ALA A 118 -10.51 -7.80 -13.74
CA ALA A 118 -10.29 -9.02 -12.97
C ALA A 118 -11.52 -9.92 -13.14
N PRO A 119 -11.41 -11.12 -13.76
CA PRO A 119 -12.53 -12.03 -13.80
C PRO A 119 -12.94 -12.32 -12.36
N ALA A 120 -14.24 -12.21 -12.06
CA ALA A 120 -14.80 -12.70 -10.82
C ALA A 120 -14.29 -14.15 -10.67
N ARG A 121 -13.35 -14.40 -9.76
CA ARG A 121 -12.86 -15.75 -9.50
C ARG A 121 -14.07 -16.56 -9.04
N GLN A 122 -14.71 -17.25 -9.99
CA GLN A 122 -15.72 -18.24 -9.71
C GLN A 122 -15.07 -19.26 -8.80
N SER A 123 -15.54 -19.33 -7.57
CA SER A 123 -15.25 -20.44 -6.67
C SER A 123 -15.72 -21.71 -7.39
N VAL A 124 -14.79 -22.48 -7.95
CA VAL A 124 -15.10 -23.81 -8.44
C VAL A 124 -15.55 -24.64 -7.22
N PRO A 125 -16.77 -25.18 -7.20
CA PRO A 125 -17.16 -26.09 -6.14
C PRO A 125 -16.31 -27.35 -6.26
N VAL A 126 -15.65 -27.71 -5.16
CA VAL A 126 -14.94 -28.98 -5.04
C VAL A 126 -15.98 -30.09 -5.09
N HIS A 127 -16.13 -30.75 -6.24
CA HIS A 127 -16.86 -32.01 -6.29
C HIS A 127 -16.01 -33.07 -5.57
N SER A 128 -16.52 -33.54 -4.42
CA SER A 128 -16.08 -34.79 -3.79
C SER A 128 -16.08 -35.90 -4.83
N VAL A 129 -14.93 -36.52 -5.05
CA VAL A 129 -14.84 -37.79 -5.76
C VAL A 129 -14.69 -38.87 -4.70
N GLU A 130 -15.81 -39.45 -4.29
CA GLU A 130 -15.84 -40.72 -3.58
C GLU A 130 -15.61 -41.84 -4.61
N ARG A 131 -14.54 -42.63 -4.41
CA ARG A 131 -14.44 -44.04 -4.82
C ARG A 131 -13.56 -44.79 -3.84
#